data_AF-A0A0C1U2D8-F1
#
_entry.id   AF-A0A0C1U2D8-F1
#
_cell.length_a   1.000
_cell.length_b   1.000
_cell.length_c   1.000
_cell.angle_alpha   90.00
_cell.angle_beta   90.00
_cell.angle_gamma   90.00
#
_symmetry.space_group_name_H-M   'P 1'
#
loop_
_entity.id
_entity.type
_entity.pdbx_description
1 polymer ?
#
loop_
_entity_poly.entity_id
_entity_poly.type
_entity_poly.pdbx_seq_one_letter_code
_entity_poly.pdbx_strand_id
1 'polypeptide(L)' 'MNDFYYKLWNDYQGSYAISPREAVQIALQYIPYQLVEIGLGAENEILIYKVTVRTPIGMYEVKVDTRTGEVLGISRKSE' A
#
# COMPACT_ATOMS: atom_id res chain seq x y z
N MET A 1 -13.88 10.73 2.66
CA MET A 1 -12.70 9.84 2.60
C MET A 1 -11.97 10.17 1.30
N ASN A 2 -10.66 10.45 1.36
CA ASN A 2 -9.91 11.16 0.32
C ASN A 2 -9.80 10.40 -1.02
N ASP A 3 -10.78 10.60 -1.91
CA ASP A 3 -10.75 10.15 -3.31
C ASP A 3 -9.63 10.80 -4.14
N PHE A 4 -9.02 11.88 -3.63
CA PHE A 4 -7.93 12.59 -4.30
C PHE A 4 -6.63 11.77 -4.42
N TYR A 5 -6.31 10.93 -3.43
CA TYR A 5 -5.10 10.08 -3.52
C TYR A 5 -5.23 9.00 -4.58
N TYR A 6 -6.45 8.48 -4.82
CA TYR A 6 -6.67 7.40 -5.78
C TYR A 6 -6.84 7.89 -7.21
N LYS A 7 -7.39 9.10 -7.41
CA LYS A 7 -7.57 9.70 -8.75
C LYS A 7 -6.27 9.91 -9.52
N LEU A 8 -5.16 10.21 -8.84
CA LEU A 8 -3.86 10.45 -9.48
C LEU A 8 -3.18 9.17 -10.01
N TRP A 9 -3.60 8.00 -9.53
CA TRP A 9 -2.96 6.71 -9.85
C TRP A 9 -3.85 5.79 -10.69
N ASN A 10 -5.15 6.10 -10.80
CA ASN A 10 -6.10 5.27 -11.54
C ASN A 10 -5.98 5.38 -13.07
N ASP A 11 -5.22 6.36 -13.58
CA ASP A 11 -4.99 6.56 -15.02
C ASP A 11 -3.90 5.64 -15.60
N TYR A 12 -3.17 4.89 -14.74
CA TYR A 12 -2.18 3.88 -15.13
C TYR A 12 -2.78 2.46 -15.12
N GLN A 13 -3.92 2.27 -15.80
CA GLN A 13 -4.53 0.95 -15.99
C GLN A 13 -3.80 0.19 -17.11
N GLY A 14 -2.64 -0.35 -16.75
CA GLY A 14 -1.92 -1.32 -17.55
C GLY A 14 -0.93 -2.08 -16.67
N SER A 15 -1.25 -3.35 -16.36
CA SER A 15 -0.45 -4.39 -15.68
C SER A 15 -0.68 -4.68 -14.18
N TYR A 16 -1.47 -3.89 -13.44
CA TYR A 16 -1.84 -4.19 -12.05
C TYR A 16 -3.14 -5.00 -11.97
N ALA A 17 -3.20 -6.03 -11.13
CA ALA A 17 -4.43 -6.82 -10.95
C ALA A 17 -5.31 -6.28 -9.81
N ILE A 18 -4.68 -5.70 -8.78
CA ILE A 18 -5.40 -4.99 -7.71
C ILE A 18 -5.12 -3.50 -7.78
N SER A 19 -6.11 -2.71 -7.38
CA SER A 19 -6.04 -1.26 -7.31
C SER A 19 -5.30 -0.79 -6.05
N PRO A 20 -4.80 0.46 -6.02
CA PRO A 20 -4.24 1.04 -4.81
C PRO A 20 -5.26 1.07 -3.65
N ARG A 21 -6.56 1.19 -3.95
CA ARG A 21 -7.62 1.16 -2.94
C ARG A 21 -7.75 -0.21 -2.30
N GLU A 22 -7.72 -1.27 -3.09
CA GLU A 22 -7.74 -2.65 -2.59
C GLU A 22 -6.49 -2.93 -1.74
N ALA A 23 -5.31 -2.46 -2.18
CA ALA A 23 -4.08 -2.58 -1.39
C ALA A 23 -4.18 -1.89 -0.02
N VAL A 24 -4.79 -0.70 0.04
CA VAL A 24 -5.07 -0.02 1.32
C VAL A 24 -6.03 -0.83 2.18
N GLN A 25 -7.11 -1.35 1.61
CA GLN A 25 -8.07 -2.17 2.37
C GLN A 25 -7.39 -3.41 2.95
N ILE A 26 -6.56 -4.09 2.18
CA ILE A 26 -5.76 -5.23 2.62
C ILE A 26 -4.83 -4.79 3.76
N ALA A 27 -4.02 -3.74 3.57
CA ALA A 27 -3.09 -3.28 4.59
C ALA A 27 -3.78 -2.89 5.92
N LEU A 28 -4.95 -2.25 5.86
CA LEU A 28 -5.71 -1.85 7.03
C LEU A 28 -6.38 -3.03 7.77
N GLN A 29 -6.54 -4.19 7.12
CA GLN A 29 -6.93 -5.42 7.82
C GLN A 29 -5.82 -5.91 8.76
N TYR A 30 -4.56 -5.68 8.42
CA TYR A 30 -3.41 -6.06 9.27
C TYR A 30 -3.09 -4.99 10.32
N ILE A 31 -3.17 -3.72 9.94
CA ILE A 31 -2.86 -2.58 10.81
C ILE A 31 -4.03 -1.58 10.74
N PRO A 32 -5.06 -1.71 11.60
CA PRO A 32 -6.29 -0.92 11.54
C PRO A 32 -6.10 0.49 12.14
N TYR A 33 -5.11 1.22 11.63
CA TYR A 33 -4.75 2.56 12.07
C TYR A 33 -4.76 3.55 10.89
N GLN A 34 -4.19 4.73 11.09
CA GLN A 34 -4.30 5.83 10.14
C GLN A 34 -3.40 5.60 8.92
N LEU A 35 -3.99 5.51 7.72
CA LEU A 35 -3.26 5.61 6.45
C LEU A 35 -2.56 6.97 6.36
N VAL A 36 -1.26 6.96 6.11
CA VAL A 36 -0.44 8.16 5.89
C VAL A 36 -0.18 8.36 4.41
N GLU A 37 0.24 7.29 3.73
CA GLU A 37 0.76 7.36 2.37
C GLU A 37 0.56 6.01 1.68
N ILE A 38 0.36 6.05 0.37
CA ILE A 38 0.49 4.88 -0.51
C ILE A 38 1.44 5.24 -1.64
N GLY A 39 2.40 4.37 -1.90
CA GLY A 39 3.32 4.47 -3.03
C GLY A 39 3.38 3.17 -3.83
N LEU A 40 3.99 3.26 -5.00
CA LEU A 40 4.36 2.12 -5.83
C LEU A 40 5.88 1.97 -5.81
N GLY A 41 6.35 0.74 -5.69
CA GLY A 41 7.76 0.40 -5.76
C GLY A 41 7.97 -0.97 -6.38
N ALA A 42 9.22 -1.37 -6.52
CA ALA A 42 9.57 -2.71 -6.99
C ALA A 42 10.58 -3.36 -6.04
N GLU A 43 10.39 -4.63 -5.73
CA GLU A 43 11.31 -5.45 -4.94
C GLU A 43 11.50 -6.79 -5.63
N ASN A 44 12.75 -7.18 -5.91
CA ASN A 44 13.07 -8.42 -6.63
C ASN A 44 12.26 -8.58 -7.93
N GLU A 45 12.16 -7.49 -8.71
CA GLU A 45 11.38 -7.44 -9.96
C GLU A 45 9.84 -7.57 -9.79
N ILE A 46 9.36 -7.68 -8.55
CA ILE A 46 7.94 -7.70 -8.21
C ILE A 46 7.48 -6.28 -7.92
N LEU A 47 6.41 -5.87 -8.60
CA LEU A 47 5.81 -4.56 -8.44
C LEU A 47 4.86 -4.58 -7.23
N ILE A 48 5.09 -3.68 -6.28
CA ILE A 48 4.46 -3.68 -4.96
C ILE A 48 3.82 -2.33 -4.63
N TYR A 49 2.68 -2.38 -3.92
CA TYR A 49 2.15 -1.25 -3.19
C TYR A 49 2.81 -1.15 -1.82
N LYS A 50 3.28 0.05 -1.48
CA LYS A 50 3.83 0.38 -0.17
C LYS A 50 2.83 1.23 0.58
N VAL A 51 2.13 0.63 1.54
CA VAL A 51 1.11 1.32 2.33
C VAL A 51 1.71 1.72 3.68
N THR A 52 1.92 3.01 3.90
CA THR A 52 2.40 3.54 5.17
C THR A 52 1.23 3.83 6.10
N VAL A 53 1.25 3.22 7.28
CA VAL A 53 0.25 3.38 8.34
C VAL A 53 0.91 3.93 9.60
N ARG A 54 0.30 4.94 10.22
CA ARG A 54 0.75 5.51 11.50
C ARG A 54 0.00 4.85 12.64
N THR A 55 0.76 4.25 13.54
CA THR A 55 0.29 3.66 14.81
C THR A 55 0.77 4.52 15.99
N PRO A 56 0.26 4.30 17.21
CA PRO A 56 0.76 4.99 18.41
C PRO A 56 2.24 4.75 18.71
N ILE A 57 2.82 3.64 18.23
CA ILE A 57 4.20 3.22 18.52
C ILE A 57 5.18 3.47 17.36
N GLY A 58 4.68 4.02 16.24
CA GLY A 58 5.50 4.38 15.08
C GLY A 58 4.78 4.21 13.75
N MET A 59 5.52 4.44 12.67
CA MET A 59 5.05 4.21 11.30
C MET A 59 5.43 2.81 10.84
N TYR A 60 4.53 2.17 10.12
CA TYR A 60 4.72 0.86 9.54
C TYR A 60 4.44 0.93 8.05
N GLU A 61 5.25 0.24 7.26
CA GLU A 61 5.03 0.00 5.85
C GLU A 61 4.53 -1.44 5.67
N VAL A 62 3.39 -1.58 5.00
CA VAL A 62 2.85 -2.85 4.54
C VAL A 62 3.09 -2.94 3.04
N LYS A 63 3.80 -3.98 2.61
CA LYS A 63 4.10 -4.26 1.21
C LYS A 63 3.08 -5.26 0.67
N VAL A 64 2.36 -4.86 -0.37
CA VAL A 64 1.30 -5.66 -0.98
C VAL A 64 1.65 -5.91 -2.45
N ASP A 65 1.63 -7.17 -2.88
CA ASP A 65 1.82 -7.55 -4.28
C ASP A 65 0.71 -6.94 -5.14
N THR A 66 1.07 -6.25 -6.22
CA THR A 66 0.10 -5.55 -7.07
C THR A 66 -0.69 -6.46 -8.03
N ARG A 67 -0.27 -7.72 -8.17
CA ARG A 67 -0.86 -8.77 -9.03
C ARG A 67 -1.74 -9.75 -8.26
N THR A 68 -1.39 -10.05 -7.00
CA THR A 68 -2.14 -11.03 -6.19
C THR A 68 -2.87 -10.40 -5.02
N GLY A 69 -2.40 -9.25 -4.53
CA GLY A 69 -2.87 -8.67 -3.27
C GLY A 69 -2.27 -9.32 -2.03
N GLU A 70 -1.29 -10.21 -2.18
CA GLU A 70 -0.63 -10.85 -1.05
C GLU A 70 0.23 -9.85 -0.27
N VAL A 71 0.20 -9.93 1.07
CA VAL A 71 1.09 -9.15 1.92
C VAL A 71 2.46 -9.81 1.94
N LEU A 72 3.43 -9.16 1.29
CA LEU A 72 4.80 -9.65 1.17
C LEU A 72 5.66 -9.32 2.40
N GLY A 73 5.25 -8.30 3.17
CA GLY A 73 5.97 -7.96 4.39
C GLY A 73 5.37 -6.77 5.13
N ILE A 74 5.65 -6.73 6.43
CA ILE A 74 5.33 -5.62 7.33
C ILE A 74 6.60 -5.23 8.05
N SER A 75 7.00 -3.96 7.93
CA SER A 75 8.20 -3.44 8.58
C SER A 75 7.95 -2.07 9.18
N ARG A 76 8.62 -1.76 10.29
CA ARG A 76 8.63 -0.40 10.84
C ARG A 76 9.34 0.52 9.86
N LYS A 77 8.71 1.62 9.48
CA LYS A 77 9.33 2.68 8.66
C LYS A 77 10.29 3.44 9.57
N SER A 78 11.60 3.23 9.38
CA SER A 78 12.63 4.08 9.99
C SER A 78 12.69 5.41 9.25
N GLU A 79 12.75 6.51 9.99
CA GLU A 79 13.05 7.85 9.45
C GLU A 79 14.46 7.93 8.84
#